data_AF-A0A925XV79-F1
#
_entry.id   AF-A0A925XV79-F1
#
_cell.length_a   1.000
_cell.length_b   1.000
_cell.length_c   1.000
_cell.angle_alpha   90.00
_cell.angle_beta   90.00
_cell.angle_gamma   90.00
#
_symmetry.space_group_name_H-M   'P 1'
#
loop_
_entity.id
_entity.type
_entity.pdbx_description
1 polymer ?
#
loop_
_entity_poly.entity_id
_entity_poly.type
_entity_poly.pdbx_seq_one_letter_code
_entity_poly.pdbx_strand_id
1 'polypeptide(L)'
;FSGNFPFDVPTIDWIFTDVRAQKASVTNRADGTRLVLEYDPVFRYLVFWTLAGKDFYCLEPWMAPRNAMNTGDHLQHVPPGGCLSTEVSILGELL
;
A
#
# COMPACT_ATOMS: atom_id res chain seq x y z
N PHE A 1 7.69 5.01 -10.74
CA PHE A 1 8.58 4.48 -9.69
C PHE A 1 9.70 3.70 -10.35
N SER A 2 10.95 3.95 -9.97
CA SER A 2 12.13 3.28 -10.54
C SER A 2 12.66 2.13 -9.68
N GLY A 3 11.95 1.73 -8.62
CA GLY A 3 12.34 0.63 -7.74
C GLY A 3 13.05 1.05 -6.45
N ASN A 4 13.36 2.34 -6.25
CA ASN A 4 14.00 2.86 -5.05
C ASN A 4 13.28 4.10 -4.51
N PHE A 5 13.30 4.26 -3.18
CA PHE A 5 12.75 5.42 -2.49
C PHE A 5 13.86 6.39 -2.05
N PRO A 6 13.66 7.71 -2.17
CA PRO A 6 14.63 8.71 -1.74
C PRO A 6 14.57 8.91 -0.22
N PHE A 7 15.19 8.03 0.56
CA PHE A 7 15.16 8.11 2.04
C PHE A 7 15.92 9.31 2.63
N ASP A 8 16.54 10.16 1.80
CA ASP A 8 17.21 11.40 2.16
C ASP A 8 16.26 12.61 2.31
N VAL A 9 14.99 12.48 1.90
CA VAL A 9 13.98 13.54 2.10
C VAL A 9 13.32 13.43 3.49
N PRO A 10 12.82 14.54 4.08
CA PRO A 10 12.23 14.52 5.43
C PRO A 10 11.04 13.57 5.60
N THR A 11 10.25 13.39 4.55
CA THR A 11 9.08 12.52 4.53
C THR A 11 8.86 11.98 3.13
N ILE A 12 8.48 10.72 3.03
CA ILE A 12 7.92 10.13 1.82
C ILE A 12 6.46 9.89 2.13
N ASP A 13 5.58 10.42 1.28
CA ASP A 13 4.13 10.24 1.40
C ASP A 13 3.53 10.07 0.00
N TRP A 14 3.79 8.91 -0.60
CA TRP A 14 3.48 8.66 -2.01
C TRP A 14 2.28 7.74 -2.14
N ILE A 15 1.32 8.14 -2.98
CA ILE A 15 0.19 7.30 -3.39
C ILE A 15 0.39 6.86 -4.85
N PHE A 16 0.44 5.54 -5.06
CA PHE A 16 0.40 4.93 -6.38
C PHE A 16 -1.05 4.74 -6.80
N THR A 17 -1.47 5.44 -7.85
CA THR A 17 -2.86 5.49 -8.33
C THR A 17 -3.14 4.63 -9.56
N ASP A 18 -2.11 4.17 -10.28
CA ASP A 18 -2.19 3.23 -11.42
C ASP A 18 -1.48 1.91 -11.07
N VAL A 19 -1.93 1.24 -10.01
CA VAL A 19 -1.43 -0.11 -9.67
C VAL A 19 -2.14 -1.15 -10.53
N ARG A 20 -1.35 -1.90 -11.32
CA ARG A 20 -1.85 -2.89 -12.28
C ARG A 20 -1.83 -4.33 -11.77
N ALA A 21 -1.38 -4.52 -10.53
CA ALA A 21 -1.32 -5.82 -9.89
C ALA A 21 -1.70 -5.68 -8.41
N GLN A 22 -2.25 -6.77 -7.89
CA GLN A 22 -2.74 -6.93 -6.52
C GLN A 22 -1.64 -7.45 -5.59
N LYS A 23 -0.41 -6.97 -5.84
CA LYS A 23 0.81 -7.47 -5.22
C LYS A 23 1.86 -6.36 -5.18
N ALA A 24 2.48 -6.19 -4.02
CA ALA A 24 3.62 -5.32 -3.81
C ALA A 24 4.69 -6.07 -3.03
N SER A 25 5.96 -5.70 -3.18
CA SER A 25 7.01 -6.24 -2.33
C SER A 25 8.06 -5.20 -2.00
N VAL A 26 8.59 -5.27 -0.79
CA VAL A 26 9.70 -4.45 -0.32
C VAL A 26 10.83 -5.39 0.11
N THR A 27 12.04 -5.12 -0.37
CA THR A 27 13.23 -5.89 -0.01
C THR A 27 14.18 -4.99 0.75
N ASN A 28 14.53 -5.38 1.97
CA ASN A 28 15.67 -4.82 2.66
C ASN A 28 16.94 -5.51 2.14
N ARG A 29 17.74 -4.76 1.35
CA ARG A 29 18.98 -5.31 0.78
C ARG A 29 20.10 -5.51 1.81
N ALA A 30 20.00 -4.87 2.97
CA ALA A 30 21.04 -4.97 4.00
C ALA A 30 21.06 -6.35 4.66
N ASP A 31 19.90 -6.98 4.84
CA ASP A 31 19.75 -8.29 5.50
C ASP A 31 19.08 -9.36 4.62
N GLY A 32 18.68 -9.03 3.39
CA GLY A 32 18.05 -9.95 2.46
C GLY A 32 16.57 -10.23 2.74
N THR A 33 15.97 -9.57 3.75
CA THR A 33 14.56 -9.78 4.08
C THR A 33 13.67 -9.18 3.00
N ARG A 34 12.63 -9.92 2.60
CA ARG A 34 11.61 -9.46 1.67
C ARG A 34 10.23 -9.64 2.28
N LEU A 35 9.44 -8.57 2.25
CA LEU A 35 8.01 -8.63 2.53
C LEU A 35 7.25 -8.58 1.21
N VAL A 36 6.31 -9.51 1.04
CA VAL A 36 5.39 -9.58 -0.09
C VAL A 36 3.99 -9.34 0.45
N LEU A 37 3.33 -8.31 -0.06
CA LEU A 37 1.96 -7.95 0.25
C LEU A 37 1.09 -8.36 -0.94
N GLU A 38 0.07 -9.19 -0.70
CA GLU A 38 -0.98 -9.49 -1.68
C GLU A 38 -2.33 -9.03 -1.11
N TYR A 39 -3.21 -8.53 -1.97
CA TYR A 39 -4.46 -7.91 -1.52
C TYR A 39 -5.55 -8.05 -2.57
N ASP A 40 -6.80 -8.11 -2.16
CA ASP A 40 -7.90 -8.25 -3.10
C ASP A 40 -8.02 -7.07 -4.09
N PRO A 41 -8.64 -7.26 -5.27
CA PRO A 41 -8.78 -6.22 -6.30
C PRO A 41 -9.53 -4.95 -5.87
N VAL A 42 -10.22 -4.97 -4.73
CA VAL A 42 -10.88 -3.78 -4.16
C VAL A 42 -9.88 -2.73 -3.72
N PHE A 43 -8.64 -3.11 -3.40
CA PHE A 43 -7.55 -2.19 -3.07
C PHE A 43 -6.88 -1.67 -4.35
N ARG A 44 -7.30 -0.48 -4.79
CA ARG A 44 -6.88 0.15 -6.07
C ARG A 44 -5.75 1.15 -5.92
N TYR A 45 -5.32 1.42 -4.70
CA TYR A 45 -4.28 2.39 -4.38
C TYR A 45 -3.26 1.72 -3.47
N LEU A 46 -2.00 2.12 -3.61
CA LEU A 46 -0.93 1.68 -2.71
C LEU A 46 -0.21 2.91 -2.17
N VAL A 47 -0.11 3.04 -0.86
CA VAL A 47 0.60 4.13 -0.21
C VAL A 47 1.93 3.63 0.34
N PHE A 48 2.98 4.41 0.13
CA PHE A 48 4.25 4.24 0.82
C PHE A 48 4.54 5.49 1.65
N TRP A 49 4.66 5.29 2.97
CA TRP A 49 4.90 6.37 3.92
C TRP A 49 6.06 6.10 4.84
N THR A 50 6.93 7.09 5.07
CA THR A 50 8.01 7.02 6.07
C THR A 50 8.52 8.42 6.44
N LEU A 51 9.25 8.50 7.56
CA LEU A 51 9.91 9.71 8.05
C LEU A 51 11.42 9.51 8.12
N ALA A 52 12.19 10.54 7.75
CA ALA A 52 13.64 10.50 7.86
C ALA A 52 14.11 10.18 9.29
N GLY A 53 15.08 9.27 9.39
CA GLY A 53 15.66 8.86 10.67
C GLY A 53 14.75 8.00 11.55
N LYS A 54 13.63 7.51 11.03
CA LYS A 54 12.76 6.55 11.73
C LYS A 54 12.91 5.17 11.12
N ASP A 55 13.01 4.16 11.98
CA ASP A 55 13.20 2.77 11.58
C ASP A 55 11.85 2.09 11.30
N PHE A 56 11.10 2.66 10.37
CA PHE A 56 9.86 2.08 9.87
C PHE A 56 9.49 2.64 8.49
N TYR A 57 8.67 1.90 7.78
CA TYR A 57 7.86 2.40 6.68
C TYR A 57 6.47 1.77 6.75
N CYS A 58 5.49 2.42 6.13
CA CYS A 58 4.17 1.86 5.89
C CYS A 58 4.03 1.50 4.41
N LEU A 59 3.48 0.32 4.14
CA LEU A 59 3.07 -0.13 2.82
C LEU A 59 1.59 -0.48 2.89
N GLU A 60 0.74 0.39 2.35
CA GLU A 60 -0.67 0.40 2.70
C GLU A 60 -1.54 0.20 1.45
N PRO A 61 -2.26 -0.94 1.33
CA PRO A 61 -3.23 -1.11 0.28
C PRO A 61 -4.51 -0.35 0.66
N TRP A 62 -4.94 0.57 -0.18
CA TRP A 62 -6.12 1.42 0.04
C TRP A 62 -7.19 1.14 -1.01
N MET A 63 -8.46 1.07 -0.59
CA MET A 63 -9.59 0.85 -1.50
C MET A 63 -9.96 2.09 -2.31
N ALA A 64 -9.79 3.26 -1.71
CA ALA A 64 -10.15 4.55 -2.28
C ALA A 64 -9.07 5.59 -1.92
N PRO A 65 -8.91 6.68 -2.69
CA PRO A 65 -7.88 7.67 -2.42
C PRO A 65 -8.29 8.59 -1.26
N ARG A 66 -7.37 9.49 -0.90
CA ARG A 66 -7.66 10.59 0.03
C ARG A 66 -8.92 11.34 -0.42
N ASN A 67 -9.71 11.77 0.55
CA ASN A 67 -10.93 12.56 0.31
C ASN A 67 -12.07 11.83 -0.43
N ALA A 68 -12.00 10.50 -0.62
CA ALA A 68 -13.03 9.72 -1.31
C ALA A 68 -14.44 9.86 -0.75
N MET A 69 -14.58 10.08 0.57
CA MET A 69 -15.88 10.33 1.20
C MET A 69 -16.58 11.59 0.68
N ASN A 70 -15.81 12.59 0.26
CA ASN A 70 -16.35 13.85 -0.27
C ASN A 70 -16.47 13.84 -1.81
N THR A 71 -15.57 13.12 -2.50
CA THR A 71 -15.52 13.10 -3.97
C THR A 71 -16.30 11.94 -4.59
N GLY A 72 -16.56 10.87 -3.83
CA GLY A 72 -17.08 9.60 -4.33
C GLY A 72 -16.06 8.77 -5.11
N ASP A 73 -14.80 9.21 -5.22
CA ASP A 73 -13.77 8.54 -6.02
C ASP A 73 -13.45 7.15 -5.45
N HIS A 74 -13.78 6.09 -6.21
CA HIS A 74 -13.65 4.68 -5.83
C HIS A 74 -14.20 4.34 -4.43
N LEU A 75 -15.18 5.12 -3.94
CA LEU A 75 -15.82 4.86 -2.66
C LEU A 75 -16.61 3.55 -2.72
N GLN A 76 -16.44 2.69 -1.72
CA GLN A 76 -17.15 1.41 -1.67
C GLN A 76 -18.53 1.61 -1.03
N HIS A 77 -19.57 1.03 -1.64
CA HIS A 77 -20.94 1.10 -1.14
C HIS A 77 -21.41 -0.29 -0.74
N VAL A 78 -21.78 -0.44 0.54
CA VAL A 78 -22.40 -1.67 1.06
C VAL A 78 -23.88 -1.36 1.33
N PRO A 79 -24.83 -2.06 0.68
CA PRO A 79 -26.26 -1.80 0.89
C PRO A 79 -26.71 -2.23 2.30
N PRO A 80 -27.88 -1.78 2.78
CA PRO A 80 -28.45 -2.25 4.03
C PRO A 80 -28.54 -3.78 4.09
N GLY A 81 -28.02 -4.37 5.17
CA GLY A 81 -27.93 -5.83 5.34
C GLY A 81 -26.81 -6.50 4.53
N GLY A 82 -26.05 -5.75 3.74
CA GLY A 82 -24.87 -6.25 3.02
C GLY A 82 -23.65 -6.43 3.91
N CYS A 83 -22.69 -7.21 3.41
CA CYS A 83 -21.37 -7.37 4.00
C CYS A 83 -20.33 -7.32 2.88
N LEU A 84 -19.24 -6.57 3.10
CA LEU A 84 -18.05 -6.62 2.28
C LEU A 84 -16.96 -7.30 3.10
N SER A 85 -16.43 -8.42 2.60
CA SER A 85 -15.25 -9.09 3.13
C SER A 85 -14.14 -9.00 2.10
N THR A 86 -12.92 -8.75 2.58
CA THR A 86 -11.73 -8.54 1.76
C THR A 86 -10.53 -9.05 2.53
N GLU A 87 -9.48 -9.44 1.82
CA GLU A 87 -8.27 -9.98 2.40
C GLU A 87 -7.01 -9.19 1.98
N VAL A 88 -6.08 -9.12 2.92
CA VAL A 88 -4.71 -8.68 2.72
C VAL A 88 -3.83 -9.72 3.39
N SER A 89 -2.85 -10.25 2.66
CA SER A 89 -1.88 -11.20 3.17
C SER A 89 -0.47 -10.61 3.11
N ILE A 90 0.34 -10.96 4.11
CA ILE A 90 1.74 -10.57 4.18
C ILE A 90 2.58 -11.84 4.32
N LEU A 91 3.47 -12.05 3.36
CA LEU A 91 4.45 -13.13 3.37
C LEU A 91 5.84 -12.55 3.62
N GLY A 92 6.55 -13.09 4.61
CA GLY A 92 7.97 -12.82 4.83
C GLY A 92 8.84 -13.88 4.17
N GLU A 93 9.83 -13.45 3.40
CA GLU A 93 10.80 -14.28 2.69
C GLU A 93 12.23 -13.84 3.04
N LEU A 94 13.18 -14.76 2.94
CA LEU A 94 14.62 -14.48 2.99
C LEU A 94 15.20 -14.75 1.60
N LEU A 95 15.91 -13.78 1.04
CA LEU A 95 16.57 -13.86 -0.27
C LEU A 95 18.03 -14.31 -0.18
#